data_AF-A0A921GMJ1-F1
#
_entry.id   AF-A0A921GMJ1-F1
#
_cell.length_a   1.000
_cell.length_b   1.000
_cell.length_c   1.000
_cell.angle_alpha   90.00
_cell.angle_beta   90.00
_cell.angle_gamma   90.00
#
_symmetry.space_group_name_H-M   'P 1'
#
loop_
_entity.id
_entity.type
_entity.pdbx_description
1 polymer ?
#
loop_
_entity_poly.entity_id
_entity_poly.type
_entity_poly.pdbx_seq_one_letter_code
_entity_poly.pdbx_strand_id
1 'polypeptide(L)'
;MFQRLRRQRQLGRAKPGDGSALKDLRWWQTLTRTQFALDPDHGAGREASYIVDVRYLATELEGGRIAEGARHAPISFYRDGRQLHIANSPVAFEVPGGTVEVAIGSYGLSRMHLVPSDDGPATTLRPHPRSLEGLRARFGRRHPGASRLLGALAIVVLLIGVVLMLPQAAELITSIPPVAE
;
A
#
# COMPACT_ATOMS: atom_id res chain seq x y z
N MET A 1 -18.49 6.87 14.24
CA MET A 1 -18.18 8.32 14.25
C MET A 1 -16.71 8.62 13.92
N PHE A 2 -15.72 8.04 14.62
CA PHE A 2 -14.28 8.27 14.38
C PHE A 2 -13.78 7.95 12.96
N GLN A 3 -14.28 6.89 12.32
CA GLN A 3 -13.87 6.52 10.96
C GLN A 3 -14.30 7.57 9.92
N ARG A 4 -15.48 8.18 10.06
CA ARG A 4 -15.97 9.24 9.15
C ARG A 4 -15.11 10.50 9.23
N LEU A 5 -14.76 10.93 10.45
CA LEU A 5 -13.86 12.07 10.67
C LEU A 5 -12.44 11.80 10.13
N ARG A 6 -11.94 10.57 10.31
CA ARG A 6 -10.65 10.15 9.74
C ARG A 6 -10.68 10.17 8.21
N ARG A 7 -11.76 9.69 7.60
CA ARG A 7 -11.97 9.70 6.15
C ARG A 7 -12.02 11.12 5.59
N GLN A 8 -12.78 12.03 6.23
CA GLN A 8 -12.81 13.45 5.82
C GLN A 8 -11.42 14.09 5.84
N ARG A 9 -10.63 13.84 6.90
CA ARG A 9 -9.25 14.33 6.96
C ARG A 9 -8.36 13.73 5.86
N GLN A 10 -8.58 12.47 5.50
CA GLN A 10 -7.81 11.79 4.45
C GLN A 10 -8.15 12.32 3.05
N LEU A 11 -9.41 12.69 2.79
CA LEU A 11 -9.84 13.35 1.56
C LEU A 11 -9.13 14.70 1.39
N GLY A 12 -9.06 15.49 2.45
CA GLY A 12 -8.40 16.81 2.43
C GLY A 12 -6.87 16.79 2.30
N ARG A 13 -6.23 15.61 2.28
CA ARG A 13 -4.76 15.48 2.12
C ARG A 13 -4.32 15.37 0.66
N ALA A 14 -5.26 15.13 -0.26
CA ALA A 14 -4.97 15.09 -1.68
C ALA A 14 -4.72 16.51 -2.20
N LYS A 15 -3.59 16.72 -2.87
CA LYS A 15 -3.29 17.96 -3.59
C LYS A 15 -3.50 17.74 -5.08
N PRO A 16 -3.92 18.78 -5.84
CA PRO A 16 -3.98 18.71 -7.29
C PRO A 16 -2.64 18.26 -7.88
N GLY A 17 -2.70 17.33 -8.83
CA GLY A 17 -1.55 16.90 -9.62
C GLY A 17 -1.21 17.90 -10.73
N ASP A 18 -0.08 17.66 -11.41
CA ASP A 18 0.38 18.50 -12.51
C ASP A 18 -0.11 18.03 -13.89
N GLY A 19 -0.98 17.02 -13.94
CA GLY A 19 -1.48 16.45 -15.19
C GLY A 19 -0.45 15.62 -15.96
N SER A 20 0.71 15.30 -15.37
CA SER A 20 1.73 14.47 -16.00
C SER A 20 1.22 13.08 -16.37
N ALA A 21 1.80 12.50 -17.43
CA ALA A 21 1.45 11.16 -17.88
C ALA A 21 1.91 10.09 -16.86
N LEU A 22 1.11 9.04 -16.73
CA LEU A 22 1.46 7.85 -15.97
C LEU A 22 2.74 7.24 -16.53
N LYS A 23 3.73 7.06 -15.66
CA LYS A 23 4.98 6.41 -16.01
C LYS A 23 4.84 4.91 -15.85
N ASP A 24 5.24 4.16 -16.87
CA ASP A 24 5.30 2.70 -16.81
C ASP A 24 6.16 2.19 -15.65
N LEU A 25 5.78 1.03 -15.14
CA LEU A 25 6.54 0.32 -14.12
C LEU A 25 7.72 -0.41 -14.77
N ARG A 26 8.94 0.08 -14.52
CA ARG A 26 10.17 -0.59 -14.99
C ARG A 26 10.47 -1.80 -14.11
N TRP A 27 11.15 -2.81 -14.67
CA TRP A 27 11.40 -4.07 -13.97
C TRP A 27 12.18 -3.89 -12.65
N TRP A 28 13.13 -2.96 -12.59
CA TRP A 28 13.87 -2.64 -11.36
C TRP A 28 13.06 -1.80 -10.35
N GLN A 29 12.02 -1.10 -10.80
CA GLN A 29 11.13 -0.32 -9.92
C GLN A 29 10.14 -1.20 -9.17
N THR A 30 9.98 -2.46 -9.57
CA THR A 30 9.04 -3.41 -8.97
C THR A 30 9.20 -3.58 -7.45
N LEU A 31 10.42 -3.40 -6.93
CA LEU A 31 10.71 -3.52 -5.49
C LEU A 31 10.35 -2.26 -4.68
N THR A 32 10.28 -1.10 -5.33
CA THR A 32 10.17 0.21 -4.66
C THR A 32 8.93 0.99 -5.06
N ARG A 33 8.21 0.51 -6.08
CA ARG A 33 7.04 1.14 -6.69
C ARG A 33 6.02 0.08 -7.05
N THR A 34 4.76 0.38 -6.81
CA THR A 34 3.63 -0.46 -7.22
C THR A 34 2.50 0.38 -7.80
N GLN A 35 1.71 -0.25 -8.67
CA GLN A 35 0.59 0.39 -9.34
C GLN A 35 -0.65 -0.49 -9.19
N PHE A 36 -1.77 0.13 -8.89
CA PHE A 36 -3.07 -0.53 -8.77
C PHE A 36 -4.08 0.17 -9.65
N ALA A 37 -4.84 -0.61 -10.41
CA ALA A 37 -5.87 -0.12 -11.30
C ALA A 37 -7.26 -0.39 -10.70
N LEU A 38 -8.12 0.60 -10.87
CA LEU A 38 -9.56 0.49 -10.74
C LEU A 38 -10.15 0.61 -12.13
N ASP A 39 -10.67 -0.49 -12.64
CA ASP A 39 -11.21 -0.59 -13.98
C ASP A 39 -12.50 0.25 -14.12
N PRO A 40 -12.85 0.72 -15.33
CA PRO A 40 -14.12 1.38 -15.60
C PRO A 40 -15.31 0.49 -15.23
N ASP A 41 -16.36 1.10 -14.71
CA ASP A 41 -17.60 0.48 -14.30
C ASP A 41 -18.77 1.41 -14.62
N HIS A 42 -19.45 1.14 -15.73
CA HIS A 42 -20.59 1.93 -16.19
C HIS A 42 -21.78 1.88 -15.22
N GLY A 43 -21.95 0.76 -14.49
CA GLY A 43 -23.03 0.62 -13.50
C GLY A 43 -22.86 1.57 -12.32
N ALA A 44 -21.62 1.89 -11.97
CA ALA A 44 -21.26 2.85 -10.93
C ALA A 44 -21.03 4.29 -11.46
N GLY A 45 -21.32 4.56 -12.74
CA GLY A 45 -21.04 5.85 -13.38
C GLY A 45 -19.55 6.15 -13.57
N ARG A 46 -18.69 5.13 -13.52
CA ARG A 46 -17.23 5.24 -13.61
C ARG A 46 -16.76 4.88 -15.02
N GLU A 47 -16.81 5.83 -15.94
CA GLU A 47 -16.40 5.59 -17.33
C GLU A 47 -14.87 5.55 -17.53
N ALA A 48 -14.14 6.19 -16.61
CA ALA A 48 -12.69 6.33 -16.67
C ALA A 48 -11.95 5.24 -15.89
N SER A 49 -10.75 4.91 -16.34
CA SER A 49 -9.80 4.07 -15.60
C SER A 49 -9.07 4.92 -14.56
N TYR A 50 -9.02 4.45 -13.32
CA TYR A 50 -8.26 5.12 -12.26
C TYR A 50 -7.05 4.28 -11.85
N ILE A 51 -5.90 4.92 -11.66
CA ILE A 51 -4.67 4.24 -11.26
C ILE A 51 -4.07 4.92 -10.05
N VAL A 52 -3.71 4.13 -9.05
CA VAL A 52 -2.93 4.56 -7.89
C VAL A 52 -1.50 4.08 -8.07
N ASP A 53 -0.56 5.01 -8.17
CA ASP A 53 0.88 4.74 -8.19
C ASP A 53 1.46 5.05 -6.81
N VAL A 54 2.15 4.08 -6.22
CA VAL A 54 2.73 4.18 -4.88
C VAL A 54 4.23 3.95 -4.97
N ARG A 55 5.01 4.88 -4.41
CA ARG A 55 6.46 4.82 -4.26
C ARG A 55 6.81 4.63 -2.79
N TYR A 56 7.19 3.42 -2.40
CA TYR A 56 7.43 3.05 -1.00
C TYR A 56 8.55 3.89 -0.37
N LEU A 57 9.71 3.96 -1.02
CA LEU A 57 10.90 4.67 -0.50
C LEU A 57 10.73 6.18 -0.40
N ALA A 58 9.84 6.79 -1.20
CA ALA A 58 9.58 8.22 -1.13
C ALA A 58 8.87 8.62 0.19
N THR A 59 8.18 7.67 0.84
CA THR A 59 7.40 7.94 2.05
C THR A 59 8.29 8.33 3.24
N GLU A 60 9.45 7.69 3.38
CA GLU A 60 10.37 7.95 4.50
C GLU A 60 11.14 9.26 4.32
N LEU A 61 11.47 9.60 3.08
CA LEU A 61 12.27 10.79 2.73
C LEU A 61 11.51 12.11 2.85
N GLU A 62 10.19 12.12 2.62
CA GLU A 62 9.42 13.38 2.52
C GLU A 62 8.86 13.91 3.85
N GLY A 63 9.18 13.31 5.01
CA GLY A 63 8.92 13.89 6.33
C GLY A 63 7.45 14.22 6.63
N GLY A 64 6.51 13.66 5.86
CA GLY A 64 5.07 13.78 6.06
C GLY A 64 4.38 15.03 5.48
N ARG A 65 5.11 16.00 4.89
CA ARG A 65 4.49 17.19 4.25
C ARG A 65 4.91 17.33 2.79
N ILE A 66 3.92 17.44 1.91
CA ILE A 66 4.13 17.78 0.50
C ILE A 66 4.37 19.28 0.42
N ALA A 67 5.51 19.70 -0.13
CA ALA A 67 5.80 21.11 -0.38
C ALA A 67 4.75 21.75 -1.31
N GLU A 68 4.58 23.06 -1.24
CA GLU A 68 3.73 23.79 -2.17
C GLU A 68 4.36 23.77 -3.57
N GLY A 69 3.56 23.50 -4.61
CA GLY A 69 4.07 23.30 -5.98
C GLY A 69 4.81 21.97 -6.23
N ALA A 70 4.84 21.05 -5.26
CA ALA A 70 5.39 19.71 -5.49
C ALA A 70 4.61 19.00 -6.60
N ARG A 71 5.35 18.31 -7.48
CA ARG A 71 4.79 17.53 -8.61
C ARG A 71 4.75 16.03 -8.34
N HIS A 72 5.44 15.62 -7.28
CA HIS A 72 5.60 14.23 -6.89
C HIS A 72 5.36 14.13 -5.39
N ALA A 73 4.75 13.02 -5.00
CA ALA A 73 4.58 12.58 -3.63
C ALA A 73 4.68 11.03 -3.61
N PRO A 74 4.66 10.37 -2.44
CA PRO A 74 4.73 8.93 -2.35
C PRO A 74 3.52 8.24 -2.98
N ILE A 75 2.36 8.90 -3.01
CA ILE A 75 1.15 8.42 -3.68
C ILE A 75 0.78 9.40 -4.79
N SER A 76 0.55 8.89 -5.99
CA SER A 76 0.03 9.64 -7.13
C SER A 76 -1.21 8.94 -7.68
N PHE A 77 -2.26 9.71 -7.93
CA PHE A 77 -3.55 9.23 -8.40
C PHE A 77 -3.82 9.73 -9.81
N TYR A 78 -4.21 8.83 -10.69
CA TYR A 78 -4.36 9.07 -12.13
C TYR A 78 -5.77 8.75 -12.58
N ARG A 79 -6.26 9.52 -13.55
CA ARG A 79 -7.48 9.25 -14.33
C ARG A 79 -7.09 9.16 -15.80
N ASP A 80 -7.42 8.06 -16.46
CA ASP A 80 -7.10 7.80 -17.88
C ASP A 80 -5.63 8.09 -18.24
N GLY A 81 -4.73 7.70 -17.33
CA GLY A 81 -3.29 7.88 -17.50
C GLY A 81 -2.76 9.29 -17.23
N ARG A 82 -3.59 10.24 -16.80
CA ARG A 82 -3.14 11.60 -16.40
C ARG A 82 -3.21 11.79 -14.89
N GLN A 83 -2.17 12.39 -14.31
CA GLN A 83 -2.10 12.63 -12.89
C GLN A 83 -3.18 13.63 -12.47
N LEU A 84 -4.08 13.19 -11.61
CA LEU A 84 -5.17 13.99 -11.06
C LEU A 84 -4.79 14.55 -9.69
N HIS A 85 -4.19 13.74 -8.82
CA HIS A 85 -3.79 14.15 -7.47
C HIS A 85 -2.46 13.54 -7.04
N ILE A 86 -1.81 14.19 -6.07
CA ILE A 86 -0.67 13.66 -5.33
C ILE A 86 -0.95 13.73 -3.82
N ALA A 87 -0.43 12.78 -3.06
CA ALA A 87 -0.69 12.72 -1.63
C ALA A 87 0.35 11.91 -0.84
N ASN A 88 0.35 12.13 0.48
CA ASN A 88 1.07 11.32 1.45
C ASN A 88 0.12 10.29 2.07
N SER A 89 0.66 9.11 2.40
CA SER A 89 -0.06 8.11 3.18
C SER A 89 -0.39 8.62 4.59
N PRO A 90 -1.56 8.30 5.17
CA PRO A 90 -2.72 7.69 4.53
C PRO A 90 -3.59 8.74 3.82
N VAL A 91 -4.23 8.37 2.70
CA VAL A 91 -5.08 9.25 1.87
C VAL A 91 -6.31 8.51 1.33
N ALA A 92 -7.35 9.27 0.99
CA ALA A 92 -8.52 8.79 0.29
C ALA A 92 -8.76 9.65 -0.96
N PHE A 93 -9.20 9.05 -2.08
CA PHE A 93 -9.52 9.75 -3.32
C PHE A 93 -10.98 9.47 -3.72
N GLU A 94 -11.72 10.52 -4.06
CA GLU A 94 -13.09 10.37 -4.55
C GLU A 94 -13.10 9.87 -6.00
N VAL A 95 -13.98 8.92 -6.26
CA VAL A 95 -14.24 8.37 -7.60
C VAL A 95 -15.74 8.15 -7.77
N PRO A 96 -16.27 8.16 -9.00
CA PRO A 96 -17.65 7.74 -9.23
C PRO A 96 -17.91 6.35 -8.63
N GLY A 97 -18.97 6.27 -7.82
CA GLY A 97 -19.38 5.06 -7.10
C GLY A 97 -18.71 4.83 -5.74
N GLY A 98 -17.75 5.66 -5.30
CA GLY A 98 -17.13 5.44 -3.99
C GLY A 98 -15.89 6.28 -3.67
N THR A 99 -15.02 5.71 -2.85
CA THR A 99 -13.75 6.33 -2.45
C THR A 99 -12.65 5.29 -2.42
N VAL A 100 -11.53 5.59 -3.05
CA VAL A 100 -10.34 4.75 -3.01
C VAL A 100 -9.52 5.12 -1.77
N GLU A 101 -9.38 4.20 -0.83
CA GLU A 101 -8.58 4.38 0.37
C GLU A 101 -7.19 3.74 0.21
N VAL A 102 -6.15 4.52 0.50
CA VAL A 102 -4.76 4.12 0.33
C VAL A 102 -3.99 4.38 1.62
N ALA A 103 -3.27 3.35 2.10
CA ALA A 103 -2.37 3.49 3.23
C ALA A 103 -1.17 2.55 3.12
N ILE A 104 -0.02 3.10 3.48
CA ILE A 104 1.26 2.40 3.64
C ILE A 104 1.53 2.32 5.14
N GLY A 105 1.85 1.12 5.63
CA GLY A 105 2.33 0.85 6.98
C GLY A 105 3.78 0.39 6.98
N SER A 106 4.28 -0.02 8.14
CA SER A 106 5.70 -0.41 8.32
C SER A 106 6.13 -1.62 7.49
N TYR A 107 5.18 -2.45 7.07
CA TYR A 107 5.43 -3.67 6.30
C TYR A 107 4.99 -3.57 4.82
N GLY A 108 4.72 -2.34 4.33
CA GLY A 108 4.26 -2.09 2.97
C GLY A 108 2.80 -1.61 2.90
N LEU A 109 2.11 -1.90 1.80
CA LEU A 109 0.71 -1.49 1.62
C LEU A 109 -0.20 -2.16 2.65
N SER A 110 -0.92 -1.35 3.44
CA SER A 110 -1.91 -1.80 4.43
C SER A 110 -3.36 -1.59 3.96
N ARG A 111 -3.60 -0.62 3.07
CA ARG A 111 -4.91 -0.39 2.43
C ARG A 111 -4.74 -0.01 0.97
N MET A 112 -5.55 -0.63 0.12
CA MET A 112 -5.67 -0.34 -1.31
C MET A 112 -7.02 -0.88 -1.82
N HIS A 113 -8.11 -0.23 -1.43
CA HIS A 113 -9.46 -0.70 -1.75
C HIS A 113 -10.40 0.46 -2.11
N LEU A 114 -11.41 0.15 -2.92
CA LEU A 114 -12.58 0.98 -3.15
C LEU A 114 -13.58 0.71 -2.03
N VAL A 115 -13.99 1.75 -1.33
CA VAL A 115 -15.16 1.75 -0.45
C VAL A 115 -16.34 2.31 -1.25
N PRO A 116 -17.35 1.48 -1.59
CA PRO A 116 -18.54 1.94 -2.29
C PRO A 116 -19.31 3.03 -1.51
N SER A 117 -20.02 3.89 -2.22
CA SER A 117 -20.87 4.93 -1.59
C SER A 117 -22.20 4.39 -1.07
N ASP A 118 -22.63 3.22 -1.52
CA ASP A 118 -23.90 2.56 -1.21
C ASP A 118 -23.81 1.60 0.00
N ASP A 119 -22.77 1.74 0.83
CA ASP A 119 -22.43 0.82 1.94
C ASP A 119 -22.22 -0.64 1.51
N GLY A 120 -21.98 -0.90 0.21
CA GLY A 120 -21.56 -2.19 -0.30
C GLY A 120 -20.18 -2.65 0.20
N PRO A 121 -19.81 -3.92 -0.02
CA PRO A 121 -18.54 -4.46 0.44
C PRO A 121 -17.35 -3.77 -0.26
N ALA A 122 -16.33 -3.44 0.55
CA ALA A 122 -15.09 -2.87 0.02
C ALA A 122 -14.40 -3.85 -0.95
N THR A 123 -13.93 -3.35 -2.08
CA THR A 123 -13.32 -4.16 -3.14
C THR A 123 -11.86 -3.74 -3.35
N THR A 124 -10.94 -4.71 -3.34
CA THR A 124 -9.51 -4.45 -3.58
C THR A 124 -9.25 -4.04 -5.03
N LEU A 125 -8.36 -3.07 -5.24
CA LEU A 125 -7.95 -2.69 -6.59
C LEU A 125 -7.07 -3.78 -7.22
N ARG A 126 -7.02 -3.81 -8.55
CA ARG A 126 -6.24 -4.80 -9.30
C ARG A 126 -4.76 -4.40 -9.33
N PRO A 127 -3.84 -5.21 -8.78
CA PRO A 127 -2.42 -4.91 -8.86
C PRO A 127 -1.91 -5.01 -10.30
N HIS A 128 -0.95 -4.15 -10.65
CA HIS A 128 -0.34 -4.16 -11.96
C HIS A 128 0.41 -5.50 -12.18
N PRO A 129 0.30 -6.15 -13.36
CA PRO A 129 0.83 -7.51 -13.57
C PRO A 129 2.35 -7.66 -13.37
N ARG A 130 3.09 -6.55 -13.51
CA ARG A 130 4.54 -6.48 -13.30
C ARG A 130 4.93 -6.03 -11.89
N SER A 131 4.00 -5.60 -11.03
CA SER A 131 4.33 -5.26 -9.64
C SER A 131 4.62 -6.52 -8.82
N LEU A 132 5.27 -6.39 -7.66
CA LEU A 132 5.52 -7.53 -6.77
C LEU A 132 4.21 -8.21 -6.37
N GLU A 133 3.17 -7.44 -6.06
CA GLU A 133 1.86 -7.95 -5.69
C GLU A 133 1.22 -8.72 -6.85
N GLY A 134 1.31 -8.20 -8.08
CA GLY A 134 0.84 -8.88 -9.28
C GLY A 134 1.61 -10.17 -9.59
N LEU A 135 2.94 -10.14 -9.47
CA LEU A 135 3.79 -11.31 -9.65
C LEU A 135 3.52 -12.36 -8.57
N ARG A 136 3.41 -11.97 -7.31
CA ARG A 136 3.12 -12.85 -6.18
C ARG A 136 1.74 -13.51 -6.31
N ALA A 137 0.74 -12.74 -6.73
CA ALA A 137 -0.61 -13.25 -6.98
C ALA A 137 -0.61 -14.27 -8.14
N ARG A 138 0.12 -14.00 -9.23
CA ARG A 138 0.29 -14.95 -10.34
C ARG A 138 1.05 -16.20 -9.93
N PHE A 139 2.12 -16.05 -9.15
CA PHE A 139 2.90 -17.18 -8.63
C PHE A 139 2.04 -18.08 -7.75
N GLY A 140 1.26 -17.50 -6.83
CA GLY A 140 0.34 -18.25 -5.97
C GLY A 140 -0.72 -19.03 -6.76
N ARG A 141 -1.25 -18.45 -7.84
CA ARG A 141 -2.23 -19.12 -8.72
C ARG A 141 -1.60 -20.23 -9.58
N ARG A 142 -0.39 -20.00 -10.12
CA ARG A 142 0.26 -20.96 -11.03
C ARG A 142 0.96 -22.11 -10.32
N HIS A 143 1.53 -21.85 -9.14
CA HIS A 143 2.30 -22.83 -8.38
C HIS A 143 1.83 -22.87 -6.92
N PRO A 144 0.59 -23.33 -6.65
CA PRO A 144 0.05 -23.36 -5.29
C PRO A 144 0.89 -24.23 -4.35
N GLY A 145 1.41 -25.37 -4.84
CA GLY A 145 2.30 -26.25 -4.06
C GLY A 145 3.60 -25.56 -3.65
N ALA A 146 4.32 -24.96 -4.61
CA ALA A 146 5.55 -24.23 -4.33
C ALA A 146 5.31 -23.04 -3.38
N SER A 147 4.19 -22.31 -3.55
CA SER A 147 3.81 -21.23 -2.64
C SER A 147 3.58 -21.70 -1.22
N ARG A 148 2.98 -22.89 -1.02
CA ARG A 148 2.79 -23.48 0.32
C ARG A 148 4.11 -23.92 0.93
N LEU A 149 4.99 -24.55 0.13
CA LEU A 149 6.31 -24.97 0.59
C LEU A 149 7.17 -23.78 1.03
N LEU A 150 7.25 -22.72 0.21
CA LEU A 150 7.94 -21.48 0.58
C LEU A 150 7.39 -20.86 1.87
N GLY A 151 6.07 -20.87 2.03
CA GLY A 151 5.43 -20.42 3.28
C GLY A 151 5.83 -21.27 4.48
N ALA A 152 5.79 -22.60 4.35
CA ALA A 152 6.20 -23.52 5.40
C ALA A 152 7.68 -23.37 5.77
N LEU A 153 8.57 -23.26 4.76
CA LEU A 153 9.99 -23.05 4.98
C LEU A 153 10.26 -21.73 5.71
N ALA A 154 9.57 -20.65 5.33
CA ALA A 154 9.69 -19.36 6.02
C ALA A 154 9.26 -19.46 7.50
N ILE A 155 8.17 -20.19 7.79
CA ILE A 155 7.72 -20.43 9.17
C ILE A 155 8.76 -21.23 9.95
N VAL A 156 9.32 -22.29 9.37
CA VAL A 156 10.36 -23.11 10.02
C VAL A 156 11.59 -22.28 10.35
N VAL A 157 12.09 -21.47 9.40
CA VAL A 157 13.23 -20.57 9.63
C VAL A 157 12.91 -19.56 10.74
N LEU A 158 11.71 -18.99 10.76
CA LEU A 158 11.28 -18.07 11.82
C LEU A 158 11.27 -18.76 13.19
N LEU A 159 10.72 -19.98 13.29
CA LEU A 159 10.68 -20.75 14.53
C LEU A 159 12.08 -21.09 15.05
N ILE A 160 12.99 -21.48 14.15
CA ILE A 160 14.40 -21.71 14.50
C ILE A 160 15.00 -20.42 15.08
N GLY A 161 14.80 -19.28 14.42
CA GLY A 161 15.28 -17.99 14.91
C GLY A 161 14.74 -17.64 16.30
N VAL A 162 13.44 -17.86 16.55
CA VAL A 162 12.81 -17.63 17.85
C VAL A 162 13.41 -18.54 18.93
N VAL A 163 13.58 -19.83 18.66
CA VAL A 163 14.15 -20.80 19.61
C VAL A 163 15.60 -20.42 19.95
N LEU A 164 16.39 -19.96 18.98
CA LEU A 164 17.76 -19.52 19.22
C LEU A 164 17.83 -18.19 19.98
N MET A 165 16.84 -17.31 19.82
CA MET A 165 16.81 -16.01 20.49
C MET A 165 16.36 -16.11 21.96
N LEU A 166 15.46 -17.05 22.29
CA LEU A 166 14.98 -17.27 23.67
C LEU A 166 16.08 -17.41 24.73
N PRO A 167 17.11 -18.27 24.57
CA PRO A 167 18.18 -18.37 25.57
C PRO A 167 18.99 -17.07 25.69
N GLN A 168 19.24 -16.37 24.58
CA GLN A 168 19.96 -15.09 24.59
C GLN A 168 19.17 -14.01 25.35
N ALA A 169 17.84 -13.98 25.16
CA ALA A 169 16.96 -13.07 25.89
C ALA A 169 16.88 -13.42 27.38
N ALA A 170 16.82 -14.70 27.72
CA ALA A 170 16.81 -15.17 29.11
C ALA A 170 18.12 -14.80 29.81
N GLU A 171 19.26 -15.08 29.19
CA GLU A 171 20.58 -14.72 29.71
C GLU A 171 20.67 -13.21 29.96
N LEU A 172 20.26 -12.39 28.99
CA LEU A 172 20.25 -10.92 29.13
C LEU A 172 19.41 -10.48 30.32
N ILE A 173 18.19 -11.00 30.50
CA ILE A 173 17.30 -10.65 31.62
C ILE A 173 17.92 -11.09 32.95
N THR A 174 18.49 -12.30 33.02
CA THR A 174 19.11 -12.81 34.25
C THR A 174 20.43 -12.15 34.61
N SER A 175 21.12 -11.55 33.64
CA SER A 175 22.38 -10.83 33.86
C SER A 175 22.21 -9.40 34.37
N ILE A 176 20.98 -8.86 34.35
CA ILE A 176 20.68 -7.55 34.94
C ILE A 176 20.74 -7.72 36.46
N PRO A 177 21.70 -7.08 37.16
CA PRO A 177 21.78 -7.18 38.60
C PRO A 177 20.46 -6.69 39.22
N PRO A 178 19.91 -7.40 40.22
CA PRO A 178 18.73 -6.91 40.91
C PRO A 178 19.07 -5.53 41.49
N VAL A 179 18.30 -4.52 41.11
CA VAL A 179 18.38 -3.19 41.72
C VAL A 179 17.87 -3.34 43.14
N ALA A 180 18.79 -3.56 44.09
CA ALA A 180 18.53 -3.41 45.50
C ALA A 180 18.64 -1.91 45.84
N GLU A 181 17.60 -1.37 46.51
CA GLU A 181 17.60 -0.04 47.14
C GLU A 181 18.73 0.12 48.17
#